data_AF-A0A817SG19-F1
#
_entry.id   AF-A0A817SG19-F1
#
_cell.length_a   1.000
_cell.length_b   1.000
_cell.length_c   1.000
_cell.angle_alpha   90.00
_cell.angle_beta   90.00
_cell.angle_gamma   90.00
#
_symmetry.space_group_name_H-M   'P 1'
#
loop_
_entity.id
_entity.type
_entity.pdbx_description
1 polymer ?
#
loop_
_entity_poly.entity_id
_entity_poly.type
_entity_poly.pdbx_seq_one_letter_code
_entity_poly.pdbx_strand_id
1 'polypeptide(L)'
;MKTYLLEKSRVIYQASDERNYHIFYQLCTQANQSDMKSLALLPANKFRYTSEGNAIIIKGVNDAEQFLETREALALLGIENKVQMSIFRLLSAILHLGNVVIDEGESETTFVKESDKSFSTFCSLLKLDENRMRTWLCNKRIKTGVEVVTTTLNLNQALFARDALAKHIYSQLFGWIVEEINKSLEYVGQRQSFIGVLDIYGFETFEMNSFEQFCINYANEKLQQQFCQHVFKLEQEEYMKEKITWSFIQFYDNQPCIDLIESRLGILNLLDEECKMSKGLDENWHRKLVSQYGKHADFSTKQKYAANSTFIINHFAEKVEY
;
A
#
# COMPACT_ATOMS: atom_id res chain seq x y z
N MET A 1 12.97 14.18 -2.42
CA MET A 1 12.01 13.18 -2.90
C MET A 1 10.75 13.24 -2.06
N LYS A 2 9.58 13.29 -2.71
CA LYS A 2 8.28 13.05 -2.07
C LYS A 2 7.72 11.78 -2.67
N THR A 3 7.11 10.94 -1.85
CA THR A 3 6.51 9.68 -2.28
C THR A 3 5.03 9.69 -1.92
N TYR A 4 4.21 9.12 -2.79
CA TYR A 4 2.77 9.07 -2.62
C TYR A 4 2.30 7.61 -2.69
N LEU A 5 1.31 7.26 -1.85
CA LEU A 5 0.55 6.01 -1.91
C LEU A 5 1.40 4.73 -2.07
N LEU A 6 2.27 4.43 -1.09
CA LEU A 6 2.90 3.09 -1.03
C LEU A 6 1.82 2.01 -0.93
N GLU A 7 1.82 1.06 -1.86
CA GLU A 7 0.88 -0.06 -1.92
C GLU A 7 1.11 -1.09 -0.79
N LYS A 8 0.63 -0.77 0.42
CA LYS A 8 0.91 -1.57 1.62
C LYS A 8 0.38 -2.99 1.54
N SER A 9 -0.72 -3.24 0.84
CA SER A 9 -1.32 -4.57 0.67
C SER A 9 -0.36 -5.56 0.00
N ARG A 10 0.47 -5.09 -0.95
CA ARG A 10 1.51 -5.90 -1.63
C ARG A 10 2.48 -6.60 -0.67
N VAL A 11 2.68 -6.05 0.53
CA VAL A 11 3.53 -6.65 1.58
C VAL A 11 2.98 -8.00 2.06
N ILE A 12 1.66 -8.16 2.11
CA ILE A 12 1.00 -9.29 2.76
C ILE A 12 0.23 -10.19 1.79
N TYR A 13 -0.05 -9.69 0.59
CA TYR A 13 -0.88 -10.33 -0.41
C TYR A 13 -0.31 -10.09 -1.81
N GLN A 14 -0.40 -11.09 -2.67
CA GLN A 14 -0.05 -11.00 -4.09
C GLN A 14 -1.10 -11.73 -4.90
N ALA A 15 -1.57 -11.13 -6.00
CA ALA A 15 -2.40 -11.83 -6.97
C ALA A 15 -1.58 -12.90 -7.71
N SER A 16 -2.28 -13.78 -8.45
CA SER A 16 -1.61 -14.77 -9.31
C SER A 16 -0.66 -14.08 -10.28
N ASP A 17 0.53 -14.65 -10.44
CA ASP A 17 1.61 -14.15 -11.27
C ASP A 17 2.24 -12.82 -10.81
N GLU A 18 1.91 -12.34 -9.61
CA GLU A 18 2.53 -11.17 -9.01
C GLU A 18 3.56 -11.50 -7.91
N ARG A 19 4.46 -10.55 -7.67
CA ARG A 19 5.45 -10.58 -6.59
C ARG A 19 5.15 -9.53 -5.52
N ASN A 20 5.70 -9.79 -4.33
CA ASN A 20 5.96 -8.76 -3.34
C ASN A 20 7.09 -7.82 -3.85
N TYR A 21 7.48 -6.82 -3.05
CA TYR A 21 8.60 -5.94 -3.37
C TYR A 21 9.91 -6.70 -3.59
N HIS A 22 10.68 -6.27 -4.58
CA HIS A 22 11.90 -6.96 -5.03
C HIS A 22 12.90 -7.24 -3.92
N ILE A 23 13.03 -6.32 -2.96
CA ILE A 23 13.99 -6.47 -1.86
C ILE A 23 13.77 -7.75 -1.03
N PHE A 24 12.54 -8.27 -0.92
CA PHE A 24 12.30 -9.52 -0.22
C PHE A 24 12.91 -10.72 -0.94
N TYR A 25 12.80 -10.76 -2.28
CA TYR A 25 13.38 -11.82 -3.11
C TYR A 25 14.91 -11.71 -3.14
N GLN A 26 15.43 -10.50 -3.34
CA GLN A 26 16.84 -10.17 -3.24
C GLN A 26 17.42 -10.66 -1.91
N LEU A 27 16.76 -10.36 -0.78
CA LEU A 27 17.20 -10.79 0.54
C LEU A 27 17.14 -12.32 0.70
N CYS A 28 16.08 -12.98 0.22
CA CYS A 28 15.96 -14.44 0.29
C CYS A 28 17.06 -15.19 -0.47
N THR A 29 17.66 -14.60 -1.51
CA THR A 29 18.82 -15.21 -2.20
C THR A 29 20.04 -15.36 -1.31
N GLN A 30 20.11 -14.58 -0.22
CA GLN A 30 21.24 -14.53 0.70
C GLN A 30 21.11 -15.50 1.88
N ALA A 31 20.08 -16.36 1.89
CA ALA A 31 19.79 -17.27 3.01
C ALA A 31 20.96 -18.17 3.44
N ASN A 32 21.85 -18.54 2.50
CA ASN A 32 23.00 -19.39 2.75
C ASN A 32 24.29 -18.63 3.06
N GLN A 33 24.27 -17.29 3.03
CA GLN A 33 25.47 -16.48 3.23
C GLN A 33 25.84 -16.37 4.71
N SER A 34 27.14 -16.49 5.00
CA SER A 34 27.64 -16.57 6.37
C SER A 34 27.41 -15.29 7.18
N ASP A 35 27.53 -14.13 6.54
CA ASP A 35 27.30 -12.79 7.10
C ASP A 35 25.81 -12.48 7.30
N MET A 36 24.91 -13.24 6.67
CA MET A 36 23.46 -13.07 6.75
C MET A 36 22.77 -14.07 7.70
N LYS A 37 23.50 -15.01 8.30
CA LYS A 37 22.93 -16.04 9.19
C LYS A 37 22.11 -15.47 10.36
N SER A 38 22.50 -14.32 10.90
CA SER A 38 21.77 -13.67 12.00
C SER A 38 20.37 -13.20 11.61
N LEU A 39 20.08 -13.11 10.32
CA LEU A 39 18.77 -12.74 9.79
C LEU A 39 17.82 -13.93 9.69
N ALA A 40 18.29 -15.17 9.89
CA ALA A 40 17.49 -16.39 9.82
C ALA A 40 16.65 -16.49 8.54
N LEU A 41 17.21 -16.07 7.41
CA LEU A 41 16.53 -16.06 6.12
C LEU A 41 16.31 -17.48 5.59
N LEU A 42 15.23 -17.66 4.86
CA LEU A 42 14.87 -18.88 4.14
C LEU A 42 14.69 -18.54 2.65
N PRO A 43 14.65 -19.56 1.76
CA PRO A 43 14.25 -19.34 0.37
C PRO A 43 12.85 -18.71 0.28
N ALA A 44 12.60 -17.89 -0.74
CA ALA A 44 11.36 -17.12 -0.89
C ALA A 44 10.08 -17.99 -0.93
N ASN A 45 10.17 -19.25 -1.36
CA ASN A 45 9.04 -20.19 -1.34
C ASN A 45 8.70 -20.72 0.06
N LYS A 46 9.46 -20.35 1.09
CA LYS A 46 9.20 -20.71 2.49
C LYS A 46 8.51 -19.61 3.28
N PHE A 47 8.37 -18.41 2.72
CA PHE A 47 7.65 -17.32 3.37
C PHE A 47 6.33 -17.05 2.66
N ARG A 48 5.24 -17.07 3.42
CA ARG A 48 3.90 -16.81 2.92
C ARG A 48 3.83 -15.53 2.10
N TYR A 49 4.37 -14.44 2.65
CA TYR A 49 4.37 -13.11 2.01
C TYR A 49 5.19 -13.00 0.71
N THR A 50 5.94 -14.02 0.29
CA THR A 50 6.65 -14.00 -1.00
C THR A 50 6.24 -15.12 -1.94
N SER A 51 5.43 -16.07 -1.48
CA SER A 51 5.06 -17.27 -2.24
C SER A 51 3.62 -17.28 -2.76
N GLU A 52 2.70 -16.47 -2.22
CA GLU A 52 1.27 -16.55 -2.56
C GLU A 52 0.95 -16.27 -4.03
N GLY A 53 1.69 -15.36 -4.68
CA GLY A 53 1.48 -15.05 -6.10
C GLY A 53 2.08 -16.07 -7.09
N ASN A 54 2.73 -17.13 -6.62
CA ASN A 54 3.38 -18.18 -7.44
C ASN A 54 4.43 -17.70 -8.48
N ALA A 55 4.81 -16.42 -8.49
CA ALA A 55 5.78 -15.86 -9.44
C ALA A 55 7.11 -15.46 -8.79
N ILE A 56 7.80 -16.38 -8.11
CA ILE A 56 9.02 -16.04 -7.33
C ILE A 56 10.16 -15.49 -8.22
N ILE A 57 10.28 -15.99 -9.45
CA ILE A 57 11.36 -15.65 -10.39
C ILE A 57 10.80 -14.79 -11.52
N ILE A 58 11.46 -13.66 -11.79
CA ILE A 58 11.22 -12.88 -13.01
C ILE A 58 12.24 -13.27 -14.07
N LYS A 59 11.75 -13.56 -15.29
CA LYS A 59 12.61 -13.89 -16.42
C LYS A 59 13.59 -12.75 -16.71
N GLY A 60 14.88 -13.05 -16.71
CA GLY A 60 15.95 -12.08 -17.01
C GLY A 60 16.39 -11.24 -15.81
N VAL A 61 15.84 -11.48 -14.61
CA VAL A 61 16.25 -10.80 -13.38
C VAL A 61 17.05 -11.75 -12.50
N ASN A 62 18.21 -11.28 -12.03
CA ASN A 62 19.04 -11.97 -11.04
C ASN A 62 18.93 -11.25 -9.69
N ASP A 63 18.03 -11.73 -8.83
CA ASP A 63 17.78 -11.11 -7.51
C ASP A 63 19.03 -11.12 -6.61
N ALA A 64 19.98 -12.05 -6.79
CA ALA A 64 21.22 -12.08 -6.01
C ALA A 64 22.20 -10.98 -6.42
N GLU A 65 22.29 -10.67 -7.71
CA GLU A 65 23.10 -9.58 -8.26
C GLU A 65 22.48 -8.22 -7.91
N GLN A 66 21.16 -8.06 -8.07
CA GLN A 66 20.45 -6.85 -7.66
C GLN A 66 20.54 -6.56 -6.16
N PHE A 67 20.70 -7.60 -5.32
CA PHE A 67 20.96 -7.39 -3.89
C PHE A 67 22.31 -6.69 -3.66
N LEU A 68 23.35 -7.06 -4.41
CA LEU A 68 24.66 -6.41 -4.32
C LEU A 68 24.56 -4.95 -4.77
N GLU A 69 23.91 -4.69 -5.90
CA GLU A 69 23.65 -3.34 -6.39
C GLU A 69 22.88 -2.49 -5.36
N THR A 70 21.86 -3.07 -4.71
CA THR A 70 21.12 -2.40 -3.64
C THR A 70 22.02 -2.01 -2.46
N ARG A 71 22.92 -2.91 -2.03
CA ARG A 71 23.88 -2.62 -0.93
C ARG A 71 24.85 -1.52 -1.30
N GLU A 72 25.35 -1.52 -2.53
CA GLU A 72 26.24 -0.49 -3.07
C GLU A 72 25.53 0.86 -3.16
N ALA A 73 24.29 0.90 -3.65
CA ALA A 73 23.49 2.11 -3.72
C ALA A 73 23.20 2.70 -2.33
N LEU A 74 22.84 1.85 -1.36
CA LEU A 74 22.67 2.27 0.04
C LEU A 74 23.97 2.85 0.61
N ALA A 75 25.11 2.20 0.35
CA ALA A 75 26.42 2.67 0.82
C ALA A 75 26.80 4.03 0.18
N LEU A 76 26.51 4.22 -1.10
CA LEU A 76 26.73 5.48 -1.81
C LEU A 76 25.94 6.65 -1.21
N LEU A 77 24.74 6.36 -0.70
CA LEU A 77 23.88 7.32 0.01
C LEU A 77 24.30 7.54 1.47
N GLY A 78 25.41 6.95 1.91
CA GLY A 78 25.93 7.09 3.28
C GLY A 78 25.31 6.14 4.30
N ILE A 79 24.50 5.16 3.86
CA ILE A 79 23.90 4.16 4.75
C ILE A 79 24.91 3.05 5.00
N GLU A 80 25.62 3.14 6.12
CA GLU A 80 26.67 2.20 6.52
C GLU A 80 26.15 0.75 6.66
N ASN A 81 27.05 -0.23 6.49
CA ASN A 81 26.75 -1.66 6.60
C ASN A 81 25.95 -2.05 7.86
N LYS A 82 26.27 -1.44 9.02
CA LYS A 82 25.55 -1.72 10.28
C LYS A 82 24.07 -1.29 10.20
N VAL A 83 23.80 -0.19 9.52
CA VAL A 83 22.44 0.34 9.31
C VAL A 83 21.73 -0.49 8.24
N GLN A 84 22.41 -0.87 7.16
CA GLN A 84 21.88 -1.81 6.16
C GLN A 84 21.43 -3.13 6.79
N MET A 85 22.25 -3.72 7.67
CA MET A 85 21.87 -4.93 8.42
C MET A 85 20.64 -4.72 9.31
N SER A 86 20.40 -3.50 9.81
CA SER A 86 19.19 -3.18 10.57
C SER A 86 17.94 -3.12 9.67
N ILE A 87 18.08 -2.59 8.45
CA ILE A 87 17.03 -2.62 7.41
C ILE A 87 16.69 -4.08 7.08
N PHE A 88 17.71 -4.89 6.76
CA PHE A 88 17.52 -6.29 6.41
C PHE A 88 16.94 -7.13 7.55
N ARG A 89 17.26 -6.80 8.80
CA ARG A 89 16.65 -7.40 9.99
C ARG A 89 15.16 -7.08 10.12
N LEU A 90 14.73 -5.86 9.81
CA LEU A 90 13.31 -5.50 9.79
C LEU A 90 12.56 -6.24 8.67
N LEU A 91 13.16 -6.32 7.48
CA LEU A 91 12.59 -7.06 6.35
C LEU A 91 12.47 -8.57 6.64
N SER A 92 13.50 -9.18 7.22
CA SER A 92 13.44 -10.58 7.65
C SER A 92 12.37 -10.80 8.73
N ALA A 93 12.25 -9.88 9.69
CA ALA A 93 11.21 -9.95 10.71
C ALA A 93 9.80 -9.92 10.09
N ILE A 94 9.56 -9.09 9.08
CA ILE A 94 8.27 -9.08 8.34
C ILE A 94 7.99 -10.45 7.71
N LEU A 95 8.98 -11.07 7.07
CA LEU A 95 8.83 -12.40 6.46
C LEU A 95 8.49 -13.48 7.49
N HIS A 96 9.20 -13.50 8.62
CA HIS A 96 8.91 -14.43 9.73
C HIS A 96 7.54 -14.17 10.36
N LEU A 97 7.12 -12.91 10.49
CA LEU A 97 5.80 -12.55 11.00
C LEU A 97 4.68 -13.15 10.12
N GLY A 98 4.83 -13.12 8.80
CA GLY A 98 3.86 -13.71 7.87
C GLY A 98 3.71 -15.23 7.99
N ASN A 99 4.73 -15.90 8.54
CA ASN A 99 4.74 -17.34 8.82
C ASN A 99 4.27 -17.72 10.22
N VAL A 100 3.97 -16.75 11.10
CA VAL A 100 3.43 -17.03 12.43
C VAL A 100 2.05 -17.67 12.28
N VAL A 101 1.89 -18.85 12.90
CA VAL A 101 0.62 -19.56 12.94
C VAL A 101 -0.16 -19.12 14.17
N ILE A 102 -1.36 -18.61 13.94
CA ILE A 102 -2.33 -18.28 14.98
C ILE A 102 -3.41 -19.35 14.91
N ASP A 103 -3.59 -20.10 16.00
CA ASP A 103 -4.57 -21.16 16.13
C ASP A 103 -5.81 -20.67 16.90
N GLU A 104 -6.97 -21.26 16.62
CA GLU A 104 -8.19 -21.11 17.43
C GLU A 104 -8.16 -22.05 18.64
N GLY A 105 -8.48 -21.49 19.80
CA GLY A 105 -8.69 -22.22 21.04
C GLY A 105 -10.17 -22.40 21.36
N GLU A 106 -10.46 -22.76 22.61
CA GLU A 106 -11.84 -22.87 23.09
C GLU A 106 -12.51 -21.49 23.14
N SER A 107 -13.84 -21.46 22.95
CA SER A 107 -14.67 -20.24 23.05
C SER A 107 -14.21 -19.07 22.15
N GLU A 108 -13.83 -19.36 20.91
CA GLU A 108 -13.38 -18.37 19.90
C GLU A 108 -12.13 -17.56 20.31
N THR A 109 -11.36 -18.07 21.27
CA THR A 109 -10.07 -17.48 21.65
C THR A 109 -9.00 -17.82 20.61
N THR A 110 -7.93 -17.02 20.54
CA THR A 110 -6.79 -17.29 19.67
C THR A 110 -5.49 -17.35 20.45
N PHE A 111 -4.54 -18.13 19.96
CA PHE A 111 -3.21 -18.23 20.57
C PHE A 111 -2.13 -18.54 19.51
N VAL A 112 -0.88 -18.26 19.88
CA VAL A 112 0.31 -18.72 19.14
C VAL A 112 1.03 -19.75 19.99
N LYS A 113 1.35 -20.91 19.41
CA LYS A 113 2.06 -22.00 20.10
C LYS A 113 3.45 -21.55 20.55
N GLU A 114 3.90 -21.98 21.73
CA GLU A 114 5.27 -21.71 22.21
C GLU A 114 6.35 -22.33 21.30
N SER A 115 6.01 -23.41 20.59
CA SER A 115 6.91 -24.07 19.64
C SER A 115 6.98 -23.39 18.27
N ASP A 116 6.25 -22.29 18.04
CA ASP A 116 6.28 -21.56 16.77
C ASP A 116 7.66 -20.88 16.59
N LYS A 117 8.45 -21.46 15.68
CA LYS A 117 9.82 -21.01 15.38
C LYS A 117 9.82 -19.65 14.67
N SER A 118 8.84 -19.37 13.82
CA SER A 118 8.74 -18.10 13.09
C SER A 118 8.46 -16.96 14.07
N PHE A 119 7.58 -17.20 15.05
CA PHE A 119 7.28 -16.26 16.14
C PHE A 119 8.51 -15.97 17.00
N SER A 120 9.21 -17.03 17.43
CA SER A 120 10.44 -16.90 18.24
C SER A 120 11.52 -16.12 17.47
N THR A 121 11.65 -16.41 16.17
CA THR A 121 12.61 -15.72 15.29
C THR A 121 12.24 -14.25 15.10
N PHE A 122 10.96 -13.94 14.84
CA PHE A 122 10.46 -12.57 14.76
C PHE A 122 10.77 -11.77 16.02
N CYS A 123 10.46 -12.33 17.20
CA CYS A 123 10.74 -11.67 18.47
C CYS A 123 12.24 -11.48 18.71
N SER A 124 13.07 -12.47 18.37
CA SER A 124 14.54 -12.38 18.48
C SER A 124 15.12 -11.29 17.58
N LEU A 125 14.71 -11.24 16.30
CA LEU A 125 15.17 -10.23 15.35
C LEU A 125 14.84 -8.81 15.81
N LEU A 126 13.66 -8.60 16.38
CA LEU A 126 13.20 -7.30 16.86
C LEU A 126 13.55 -7.03 18.34
N LYS A 127 14.15 -7.99 19.04
CA LYS A 127 14.48 -7.94 20.48
C LYS A 127 13.24 -7.64 21.35
N LEU A 128 12.16 -8.36 21.08
CA LEU A 128 10.88 -8.24 21.77
C LEU A 128 10.74 -9.30 22.87
N ASP A 129 9.95 -8.98 23.89
CA ASP A 129 9.49 -9.95 24.88
C ASP A 129 8.42 -10.86 24.26
N GLU A 130 8.74 -12.15 24.12
CA GLU A 130 7.87 -13.13 23.46
C GLU A 130 6.50 -13.24 24.14
N ASN A 131 6.46 -13.22 25.47
CA ASN A 131 5.21 -13.39 26.22
C ASN A 131 4.27 -12.22 25.97
N ARG A 132 4.78 -10.99 26.05
CA ARG A 132 4.00 -9.78 25.74
C ARG A 132 3.56 -9.76 24.29
N MET A 133 4.44 -10.10 23.35
CA MET A 133 4.09 -10.09 21.93
C MET A 133 3.00 -11.14 21.63
N ARG A 134 3.09 -12.32 22.26
CA ARG A 134 2.09 -13.40 22.13
C ARG A 134 0.74 -12.98 22.67
N THR A 135 0.72 -12.32 23.84
CA THR A 135 -0.51 -11.75 24.39
C THR A 135 -1.13 -10.74 23.43
N TRP A 136 -0.37 -9.75 22.95
CA TRP A 136 -0.94 -8.65 22.16
C TRP A 136 -1.24 -9.00 20.71
N LEU A 137 -0.69 -10.09 20.16
CA LEU A 137 -1.09 -10.58 18.84
C LEU A 137 -2.49 -11.20 18.84
N CYS A 138 -2.92 -11.74 19.99
CA CYS A 138 -4.21 -12.43 20.15
C CYS A 138 -5.23 -11.65 21.00
N ASN A 139 -4.86 -10.49 21.53
CA ASN A 139 -5.72 -9.69 22.40
C ASN A 139 -5.70 -8.21 22.02
N LYS A 140 -6.82 -7.53 22.21
CA LYS A 140 -6.92 -6.07 22.10
C LYS A 140 -7.28 -5.44 23.44
N ARG A 141 -6.79 -4.22 23.65
CA ARG A 141 -7.11 -3.39 24.81
C ARG A 141 -8.11 -2.31 24.42
N ILE A 142 -9.26 -2.31 25.08
CA ILE A 142 -10.32 -1.32 24.88
C ILE A 142 -10.34 -0.42 26.10
N LYS A 143 -10.24 0.90 25.89
CA LYS A 143 -10.35 1.90 26.96
C LYS A 143 -11.65 2.68 26.79
N THR A 144 -12.52 2.61 27.79
CA THR A 144 -13.81 3.31 27.83
C THR A 144 -13.84 4.21 29.06
N GLY A 145 -13.55 5.50 28.88
CA GLY A 145 -13.37 6.43 30.00
C GLY A 145 -12.18 6.03 30.88
N VAL A 146 -12.46 5.59 32.10
CA VAL A 146 -11.46 5.13 33.09
C VAL A 146 -11.23 3.61 33.01
N GLU A 147 -12.19 2.86 32.48
CA GLU A 147 -12.11 1.40 32.42
C GLU A 147 -11.22 0.93 31.27
N VAL A 148 -10.41 -0.10 31.54
CA VAL A 148 -9.55 -0.74 30.55
C VAL A 148 -9.86 -2.23 30.56
N VAL A 149 -10.46 -2.70 29.47
CA VAL A 149 -10.82 -4.11 29.29
C VAL A 149 -9.94 -4.71 28.22
N THR A 150 -9.34 -5.87 28.52
CA THR A 150 -8.63 -6.68 27.52
C THR A 150 -9.60 -7.75 27.02
N THR A 151 -9.71 -7.87 25.70
CA THR A 151 -10.58 -8.86 25.05
C THR A 151 -9.78 -9.65 24.02
N THR A 152 -10.04 -10.94 23.95
CA THR A 152 -9.42 -11.83 22.97
C THR A 152 -9.94 -11.52 21.57
N LEU A 153 -9.07 -11.64 20.57
CA LEU A 153 -9.41 -11.54 19.17
C LEU A 153 -9.83 -12.91 18.65
N ASN A 154 -10.84 -12.96 17.79
CA ASN A 154 -11.09 -14.15 16.98
C ASN A 154 -10.01 -14.31 15.90
N LEU A 155 -9.97 -15.45 15.21
CA LEU A 155 -8.90 -15.79 14.26
C LEU A 155 -8.74 -14.73 13.17
N ASN A 156 -9.84 -14.33 12.53
CA ASN A 156 -9.81 -13.34 11.46
C ASN A 156 -9.26 -11.99 11.94
N GLN A 157 -9.65 -11.54 13.13
CA GLN A 157 -9.14 -10.32 13.73
C GLN A 157 -7.64 -10.43 14.08
N ALA A 158 -7.19 -11.57 14.59
CA ALA A 158 -5.78 -11.80 14.94
C ALA A 158 -4.89 -11.86 13.69
N LEU A 159 -5.34 -12.55 12.63
CA LEU A 159 -4.66 -12.57 11.34
C LEU A 159 -4.58 -11.17 10.72
N PHE A 160 -5.70 -10.43 10.74
CA PHE A 160 -5.72 -9.04 10.28
C PHE A 160 -4.75 -8.16 11.08
N ALA A 161 -4.69 -8.31 12.41
CA ALA A 161 -3.79 -7.56 13.27
C ALA A 161 -2.31 -7.88 12.96
N ARG A 162 -1.98 -9.16 12.76
CA ARG A 162 -0.64 -9.61 12.33
C ARG A 162 -0.23 -8.96 11.01
N ASP A 163 -1.12 -9.01 10.02
CA ASP A 163 -0.86 -8.47 8.69
C ASP A 163 -0.81 -6.93 8.70
N ALA A 164 -1.66 -6.27 9.50
CA ALA A 164 -1.60 -4.84 9.71
C ALA A 164 -0.28 -4.40 10.36
N LEU A 165 0.26 -5.19 11.30
CA LEU A 165 1.57 -4.95 11.89
C LEU A 165 2.68 -5.08 10.84
N ALA A 166 2.66 -6.12 10.00
CA ALA A 166 3.61 -6.28 8.89
C ALA A 166 3.61 -5.07 7.95
N LYS A 167 2.42 -4.65 7.50
CA LYS A 167 2.22 -3.45 6.67
C LYS A 167 2.74 -2.19 7.34
N HIS A 168 2.52 -2.04 8.65
CA HIS A 168 2.99 -0.89 9.41
C HIS A 168 4.52 -0.84 9.49
N ILE A 169 5.18 -1.94 9.85
CA ILE A 169 6.64 -2.02 9.93
C ILE A 169 7.26 -1.67 8.57
N TYR A 170 6.75 -2.25 7.47
CA TYR A 170 7.25 -1.96 6.13
C TYR A 170 7.05 -0.49 5.75
N SER A 171 5.87 0.07 6.02
CA SER A 171 5.57 1.48 5.74
C SER A 171 6.47 2.44 6.51
N GLN A 172 6.80 2.14 7.77
CA GLN A 172 7.72 2.95 8.58
C GLN A 172 9.15 2.82 8.06
N LEU A 173 9.58 1.60 7.69
CA LEU A 173 10.89 1.39 7.09
C LEU A 173 11.04 2.15 5.77
N PHE A 174 10.06 2.06 4.88
CA PHE A 174 10.06 2.79 3.61
C PHE A 174 10.15 4.31 3.83
N GLY A 175 9.32 4.86 4.72
CA GLY A 175 9.34 6.28 5.07
C GLY A 175 10.72 6.72 5.60
N TRP A 176 11.31 5.91 6.49
CA TRP A 176 12.64 6.17 7.02
C TRP A 176 13.72 6.14 5.92
N ILE A 177 13.68 5.18 4.98
CA ILE A 177 14.63 5.13 3.85
C ILE A 177 14.51 6.40 2.98
N VAL A 178 13.29 6.85 2.69
CA VAL A 178 13.06 8.10 1.94
C VAL A 178 13.61 9.31 2.67
N GLU A 179 13.45 9.37 4.00
CA GLU A 179 14.03 10.43 4.83
C GLU A 179 15.56 10.42 4.77
N GLU A 180 16.21 9.26 4.86
CA GLU A 180 17.68 9.16 4.75
C GLU A 180 18.18 9.55 3.37
N ILE A 181 17.49 9.16 2.29
CA ILE A 181 17.78 9.65 0.93
C ILE A 181 17.66 11.17 0.85
N ASN A 182 16.64 11.75 1.45
CA ASN A 182 16.46 13.20 1.44
C ASN A 182 17.55 13.93 2.23
N LYS A 183 18.01 13.37 3.35
CA LYS A 183 19.13 13.90 4.13
C LYS A 183 20.44 13.84 3.36
N SER A 184 20.73 12.72 2.68
CA SER A 184 21.96 12.57 1.90
C SER A 184 22.02 13.50 0.68
N LEU A 185 20.86 13.92 0.17
CA LEU A 185 20.71 14.88 -0.94
C LEU A 185 20.46 16.33 -0.46
N GLU A 186 20.55 16.60 0.85
CA GLU A 186 20.32 17.93 1.38
C GLU A 186 21.43 18.90 0.92
N TYR A 187 21.04 20.12 0.56
CA TYR A 187 21.95 21.17 0.11
C TYR A 187 21.90 22.35 1.07
N VAL A 188 23.07 22.80 1.52
CA VAL A 188 23.21 23.95 2.42
C VAL A 188 23.24 25.23 1.58
N GLY A 189 22.09 25.88 1.44
CA GLY A 189 21.94 27.18 0.77
C GLY A 189 20.52 27.44 0.27
N GLN A 190 20.28 28.63 -0.27
CA GLN A 190 18.99 28.96 -0.89
C GLN A 190 18.89 28.34 -2.29
N ARG A 191 17.80 27.62 -2.55
CA ARG A 191 17.46 27.13 -3.89
C ARG A 191 16.78 28.25 -4.67
N GLN A 192 17.34 28.64 -5.82
CA GLN A 192 16.75 29.67 -6.69
C GLN A 192 15.60 29.11 -7.55
N SER A 193 15.76 27.88 -8.04
CA SER A 193 14.79 27.19 -8.89
C SER A 193 14.92 25.68 -8.69
N PHE A 194 13.94 24.93 -9.21
CA PHE A 194 14.02 23.47 -9.26
C PHE A 194 13.31 22.95 -10.51
N ILE A 195 13.72 21.77 -10.97
CA ILE A 195 13.01 20.98 -11.98
C ILE A 195 12.42 19.78 -11.23
N GLY A 196 11.10 19.68 -11.23
CA GLY A 196 10.39 18.55 -10.66
C GLY A 196 10.25 17.45 -11.70
N VAL A 197 10.68 16.24 -11.36
CA VAL A 197 10.35 15.03 -12.12
C VAL A 197 9.23 14.32 -11.38
N LEU A 198 8.10 14.11 -12.05
CA LEU A 198 6.96 13.38 -11.53
C LEU A 198 6.92 12.02 -12.21
N ASP A 199 7.03 10.98 -11.39
CA ASP A 199 6.89 9.58 -11.80
C ASP A 199 5.92 8.93 -10.83
N ILE A 200 4.77 8.50 -11.34
CA ILE A 200 3.69 7.88 -10.57
C ILE A 200 3.13 6.70 -11.37
N TYR A 201 2.40 5.81 -10.68
CA TYR A 201 1.63 4.75 -11.33
C TYR A 201 0.71 5.32 -12.42
N GLY A 202 0.74 4.69 -13.59
CA GLY A 202 -0.20 4.98 -14.67
C GLY A 202 -1.61 4.55 -14.30
N PHE A 203 -2.57 4.85 -15.17
CA PHE A 203 -3.92 4.33 -15.04
C PHE A 203 -3.91 2.79 -15.11
N GLU A 204 -4.58 2.11 -14.17
CA GLU A 204 -4.56 0.65 -14.03
C GLU A 204 -5.96 0.06 -13.90
N THR A 205 -6.18 -1.06 -14.60
CA THR A 205 -7.40 -1.87 -14.58
C THR A 205 -7.00 -3.34 -14.57
N PHE A 206 -7.51 -4.09 -13.60
CA PHE A 206 -7.38 -5.53 -13.48
C PHE A 206 -8.75 -6.21 -13.48
N GLU A 207 -8.77 -7.55 -13.46
CA GLU A 207 -10.00 -8.32 -13.28
C GLU A 207 -10.69 -8.04 -11.94
N MET A 208 -9.90 -7.75 -10.90
CA MET A 208 -10.36 -7.38 -9.57
C MET A 208 -9.63 -6.11 -9.12
N ASN A 209 -10.33 -4.98 -9.13
CA ASN A 209 -9.79 -3.69 -8.67
C ASN A 209 -10.21 -3.44 -7.23
N SER A 210 -9.33 -2.86 -6.43
CA SER A 210 -9.64 -2.49 -5.05
C SER A 210 -9.35 -1.02 -4.78
N PHE A 211 -9.28 -0.65 -3.50
CA PHE A 211 -9.01 0.71 -3.06
C PHE A 211 -7.68 1.27 -3.62
N GLU A 212 -6.69 0.39 -3.82
CA GLU A 212 -5.40 0.74 -4.43
C GLU A 212 -5.56 1.30 -5.85
N GLN A 213 -6.20 0.55 -6.75
CA GLN A 213 -6.47 1.01 -8.12
C GLN A 213 -7.37 2.24 -8.12
N PHE A 214 -8.35 2.31 -7.21
CA PHE A 214 -9.20 3.49 -7.08
C PHE A 214 -8.37 4.76 -6.79
N CYS A 215 -7.43 4.69 -5.84
CA CYS A 215 -6.55 5.81 -5.52
C CYS A 215 -5.58 6.15 -6.67
N ILE A 216 -5.03 5.13 -7.36
CA ILE A 216 -4.15 5.33 -8.53
C ILE A 216 -4.91 6.04 -9.66
N ASN A 217 -6.11 5.56 -9.99
CA ASN A 217 -6.92 6.11 -11.07
C ASN A 217 -7.43 7.52 -10.73
N TYR A 218 -7.78 7.79 -9.47
CA TYR A 218 -8.09 9.15 -9.00
C TYR A 218 -6.90 10.10 -9.11
N ALA A 219 -5.68 9.66 -8.78
CA ALA A 219 -4.49 10.48 -8.98
C ALA A 219 -4.26 10.81 -10.47
N ASN A 220 -4.52 9.84 -11.35
CA ASN A 220 -4.44 10.05 -12.80
C ASN A 220 -5.53 11.02 -13.31
N GLU A 221 -6.75 10.99 -12.76
CA GLU A 221 -7.77 12.01 -13.05
C GLU A 221 -7.27 13.42 -12.71
N LYS A 222 -6.60 13.60 -11.56
CA LYS A 222 -6.02 14.88 -11.17
C LYS A 222 -4.91 15.36 -12.10
N LEU A 223 -4.03 14.45 -12.55
CA LEU A 223 -3.01 14.79 -13.52
C LEU A 223 -3.63 15.15 -14.87
N GLN A 224 -4.62 14.39 -15.33
CA GLN A 224 -5.34 14.68 -16.56
C GLN A 224 -6.01 16.05 -16.52
N GLN A 225 -6.63 16.41 -15.39
CA GLN A 225 -7.21 17.73 -15.19
C GLN A 225 -6.17 18.84 -15.29
N GLN A 226 -5.02 18.68 -14.61
CA GLN A 226 -3.95 19.68 -14.64
C GLN A 226 -3.37 19.83 -16.04
N PHE A 227 -3.18 18.72 -16.76
CA PHE A 227 -2.74 18.71 -18.15
C PHE A 227 -3.71 19.47 -19.04
N CYS A 228 -5.00 19.12 -19.00
CA CYS A 228 -6.05 19.82 -19.73
C CYS A 228 -6.03 21.32 -19.45
N GLN A 229 -6.13 21.74 -18.19
CA GLN A 229 -6.14 23.16 -17.82
C GLN A 229 -4.91 23.93 -18.30
N HIS A 230 -3.72 23.32 -18.22
CA HIS A 230 -2.49 23.94 -18.64
C HIS A 230 -2.40 24.09 -20.17
N VAL A 231 -2.69 23.01 -20.90
CA VAL A 231 -2.68 23.02 -22.37
C VAL A 231 -3.71 24.02 -22.90
N PHE A 232 -4.94 24.03 -22.37
CA PHE A 232 -5.96 24.99 -22.81
C PHE A 232 -5.57 26.43 -22.56
N LYS A 233 -4.96 26.71 -21.40
CA LYS A 233 -4.50 28.07 -21.10
C LYS A 233 -3.40 28.51 -22.06
N LEU A 234 -2.42 27.65 -22.34
CA LEU A 234 -1.32 27.96 -23.26
C LEU A 234 -1.82 28.15 -24.69
N GLU A 235 -2.73 27.29 -25.16
CA GLU A 235 -3.36 27.45 -26.46
C GLU A 235 -4.12 28.78 -26.51
N GLN A 236 -4.99 29.06 -25.55
CA GLN A 236 -5.74 30.31 -25.52
C GLN A 236 -4.82 31.56 -25.57
N GLU A 237 -3.71 31.55 -24.83
CA GLU A 237 -2.72 32.63 -24.84
C GLU A 237 -2.08 32.82 -26.22
N GLU A 238 -1.73 31.74 -26.93
CA GLU A 238 -1.12 31.82 -28.27
C GLU A 238 -2.12 32.30 -29.33
N TYR A 239 -3.36 31.82 -29.30
CA TYR A 239 -4.42 32.29 -30.21
C TYR A 239 -4.71 33.79 -30.02
N MET A 240 -4.74 34.28 -28.78
CA MET A 240 -4.89 35.71 -28.49
C MET A 240 -3.70 36.53 -29.03
N LYS A 241 -2.49 36.01 -28.90
CA LYS A 241 -1.26 36.64 -29.40
C LYS A 241 -1.22 36.71 -30.92
N GLU A 242 -1.70 35.67 -31.60
CA GLU A 242 -1.79 35.61 -33.07
C GLU A 242 -3.04 36.31 -33.65
N LYS A 243 -3.94 36.82 -32.78
CA LYS A 243 -5.21 37.46 -33.18
C LYS A 243 -6.11 36.55 -34.03
N ILE A 244 -6.02 35.25 -33.79
CA ILE A 244 -6.88 34.26 -34.44
C ILE A 244 -8.22 34.22 -33.68
N THR A 245 -9.33 34.27 -34.41
CA THR A 245 -10.67 34.14 -33.82
C THR A 245 -10.79 32.79 -33.13
N TRP A 246 -10.89 32.79 -31.81
CA TRP A 246 -11.02 31.57 -31.02
C TRP A 246 -12.37 30.90 -31.29
N SER A 247 -12.33 29.72 -31.90
CA SER A 247 -13.43 28.75 -31.87
C SER A 247 -13.19 27.82 -30.68
N PHE A 248 -14.15 27.71 -29.75
CA PHE A 248 -14.03 26.80 -28.61
C PHE A 248 -13.70 25.38 -29.07
N ILE A 249 -12.50 24.90 -28.74
CA ILE A 249 -12.14 23.49 -28.87
C ILE A 249 -12.89 22.76 -27.75
N GLN A 250 -13.83 21.88 -28.12
CA GLN A 250 -14.48 21.01 -27.15
C GLN A 250 -13.49 19.93 -26.71
N PHE A 251 -13.26 19.85 -25.40
CA PHE A 251 -12.48 18.79 -24.79
C PHE A 251 -13.30 18.05 -23.74
N TYR A 252 -12.83 16.87 -23.36
CA TYR A 252 -13.42 16.10 -22.28
C TYR A 252 -13.03 16.72 -20.93
N ASP A 253 -13.98 17.39 -20.29
CA ASP A 253 -13.84 17.88 -18.93
C ASP A 253 -14.10 16.74 -17.95
N ASN A 254 -13.06 16.33 -17.23
CA ASN A 254 -13.11 15.27 -16.24
C ASN A 254 -13.44 15.79 -14.81
N GLN A 255 -13.70 17.09 -14.63
CA GLN A 255 -14.14 17.64 -13.34
C GLN A 255 -15.36 16.93 -12.74
N PRO A 256 -16.39 16.51 -13.50
CA PRO A 256 -17.53 15.76 -12.93
C PRO A 256 -17.12 14.43 -12.27
N CYS A 257 -16.16 13.72 -12.86
CA CYS A 257 -15.62 12.47 -12.31
C CYS A 257 -14.77 12.74 -11.06
N ILE A 258 -13.98 13.81 -11.06
CA ILE A 258 -13.23 14.25 -9.87
C ILE A 258 -14.18 14.63 -8.73
N ASP A 259 -15.24 15.40 -9.00
CA ASP A 259 -16.23 15.80 -8.00
C ASP A 259 -16.99 14.60 -7.42
N LEU A 260 -17.30 13.61 -8.25
CA LEU A 260 -17.86 12.34 -7.81
C LEU A 260 -16.97 11.67 -6.75
N ILE A 261 -15.64 11.73 -6.92
CA ILE A 261 -14.68 11.08 -6.02
C ILE A 261 -14.42 11.90 -4.76
N GLU A 262 -14.05 13.18 -4.89
CA GLU A 262 -13.43 13.97 -3.81
C GLU A 262 -14.33 15.03 -3.17
N SER A 263 -15.50 15.32 -3.75
CA SER A 263 -16.34 16.39 -3.23
C SER A 263 -16.79 16.12 -1.79
N ARG A 264 -17.37 17.13 -1.14
CA ARG A 264 -17.87 17.00 0.24
C ARG A 264 -18.86 15.84 0.43
N LEU A 265 -19.59 15.46 -0.62
CA LEU A 265 -20.50 14.31 -0.61
C LEU A 265 -20.02 13.16 -1.50
N GLY A 266 -18.76 13.24 -1.95
CA GLY A 266 -18.09 12.30 -2.86
C GLY A 266 -17.83 10.93 -2.24
N ILE A 267 -17.42 10.00 -3.09
CA ILE A 267 -17.16 8.59 -2.75
C ILE A 267 -16.20 8.48 -1.55
N LEU A 268 -15.10 9.24 -1.53
CA LEU A 268 -14.12 9.21 -0.45
C LEU A 268 -14.70 9.74 0.88
N ASN A 269 -15.54 10.77 0.83
CA ASN A 269 -16.15 11.30 2.04
C ASN A 269 -17.19 10.32 2.62
N LEU A 270 -18.00 9.71 1.75
CA LEU A 270 -18.94 8.67 2.16
C LEU A 270 -18.23 7.44 2.76
N LEU A 271 -17.03 7.11 2.26
CA LEU A 271 -16.19 6.06 2.84
C LEU A 271 -15.71 6.46 4.24
N ASP A 272 -15.17 7.67 4.40
CA ASP A 272 -14.74 8.21 5.69
C ASP A 272 -15.87 8.24 6.73
N GLU A 273 -17.10 8.55 6.31
CA GLU A 273 -18.28 8.50 7.17
C GLU A 273 -18.62 7.08 7.62
N GLU A 274 -18.58 6.09 6.71
CA GLU A 274 -18.85 4.69 7.07
C GLU A 274 -17.74 4.12 7.99
N CYS A 275 -16.48 4.47 7.75
CA CYS A 275 -15.36 4.06 8.61
C CYS A 275 -15.46 4.58 10.06
N LYS A 276 -16.20 5.68 10.29
CA LYS A 276 -16.46 6.21 11.64
C LYS A 276 -17.62 5.53 12.35
N MET A 277 -18.43 4.74 11.64
CA MET A 277 -19.54 4.00 12.24
C MET A 277 -19.03 2.81 13.05
N SER A 278 -19.58 2.60 14.25
CA SER A 278 -19.17 1.50 15.14
C SER A 278 -19.44 0.09 14.57
N LYS A 279 -20.34 -0.01 13.58
CA LYS A 279 -20.67 -1.22 12.82
C LYS A 279 -20.70 -0.91 11.32
N GLY A 280 -19.75 -0.10 10.85
CA GLY A 280 -19.61 0.20 9.43
C GLY A 280 -19.35 -1.08 8.63
N LEU A 281 -19.98 -1.21 7.47
CA LEU A 281 -19.84 -2.37 6.58
C LEU A 281 -19.72 -1.90 5.12
N ASP A 282 -19.00 -2.65 4.31
CA ASP A 282 -18.81 -2.34 2.89
C ASP A 282 -20.16 -2.30 2.14
N GLU A 283 -21.11 -3.17 2.49
CA GLU A 283 -22.46 -3.18 1.91
C GLU A 283 -23.30 -1.96 2.32
N ASN A 284 -23.06 -1.39 3.49
CA ASN A 284 -23.71 -0.14 3.89
C ASN A 284 -23.18 1.03 3.07
N TRP A 285 -21.85 1.10 2.92
CA TRP A 285 -21.20 2.12 2.10
C TRP A 285 -21.66 2.03 0.65
N HIS A 286 -21.66 0.83 0.05
CA HIS A 286 -22.17 0.62 -1.31
C HIS A 286 -23.61 1.10 -1.49
N ARG A 287 -24.52 0.77 -0.55
CA ARG A 287 -25.90 1.26 -0.59
C ARG A 287 -26.00 2.79 -0.55
N LYS A 288 -25.13 3.46 0.24
CA LYS A 288 -25.04 4.92 0.25
C LYS A 288 -24.59 5.45 -1.12
N LEU A 289 -23.57 4.84 -1.74
CA LEU A 289 -23.10 5.22 -3.08
C LEU A 289 -24.22 5.10 -4.12
N VAL A 290 -24.91 3.95 -4.17
CA VAL A 290 -26.01 3.71 -5.12
C VAL A 290 -27.17 4.70 -4.91
N SER A 291 -27.50 5.01 -3.65
CA SER A 291 -28.55 5.98 -3.33
C SER A 291 -28.19 7.39 -3.77
N GLN A 292 -26.94 7.81 -3.58
CA GLN A 292 -26.47 9.16 -3.89
C GLN A 292 -26.22 9.36 -5.38
N TYR A 293 -25.56 8.39 -6.02
CA TYR A 293 -24.98 8.54 -7.36
C TYR A 293 -25.58 7.64 -8.42
N GLY A 294 -26.63 6.86 -8.13
CA GLY A 294 -27.23 5.92 -9.09
C GLY A 294 -27.83 6.53 -10.37
N LYS A 295 -27.83 7.86 -10.52
CA LYS A 295 -28.21 8.60 -11.74
C LYS A 295 -27.07 9.46 -12.31
N HIS A 296 -25.88 9.45 -11.70
CA HIS A 296 -24.74 10.24 -12.13
C HIS A 296 -24.15 9.65 -13.42
N ALA A 297 -23.74 10.50 -14.36
CA ALA A 297 -23.25 10.05 -15.67
C ALA A 297 -22.00 9.16 -15.54
N ASP A 298 -21.13 9.47 -14.58
CA ASP A 298 -19.87 8.76 -14.36
C ASP A 298 -19.95 7.63 -13.31
N PHE A 299 -21.14 7.30 -12.81
CA PHE A 299 -21.33 6.23 -11.83
C PHE A 299 -22.35 5.21 -12.32
N SER A 300 -22.02 3.92 -12.20
CA SER A 300 -22.99 2.84 -12.44
C SER A 300 -22.73 1.64 -11.54
N THR A 301 -23.65 0.69 -11.50
CA THR A 301 -23.48 -0.58 -10.75
C THR A 301 -24.15 -1.71 -11.53
N LYS A 302 -23.53 -2.90 -11.56
CA LYS A 302 -24.08 -4.07 -12.25
C LYS A 302 -25.28 -4.67 -11.52
N GLN A 303 -25.32 -4.61 -10.19
CA GLN A 303 -26.37 -5.23 -9.38
C GLN A 303 -26.67 -4.38 -8.13
N LYS A 304 -27.87 -3.79 -8.06
CA LYS A 304 -28.28 -2.88 -6.97
C LYS A 304 -28.44 -3.53 -5.58
N TYR A 305 -28.50 -4.86 -5.50
CA TYR A 305 -28.87 -5.60 -4.28
C TYR A 305 -28.14 -6.95 -4.10
N ALA A 306 -26.92 -7.10 -4.65
CA ALA A 306 -26.20 -8.37 -4.60
C ALA A 306 -25.22 -8.48 -3.43
N ALA A 307 -24.90 -9.71 -3.04
CA ALA A 307 -23.90 -10.03 -2.02
C ALA A 307 -22.47 -9.59 -2.42
N ASN A 308 -22.20 -9.44 -3.72
CA ASN A 308 -20.95 -8.88 -4.24
C ASN A 308 -21.22 -7.45 -4.69
N SER A 309 -20.96 -6.50 -3.80
CA SER A 309 -21.30 -5.08 -3.97
C SER A 309 -20.22 -4.34 -4.76
N THR A 310 -20.27 -4.40 -6.10
CA THR A 310 -19.36 -3.62 -6.97
C THR A 310 -20.01 -2.33 -7.49
N PHE A 311 -19.17 -1.35 -7.81
CA PHE A 311 -19.56 -0.12 -8.50
C PHE A 311 -18.57 0.20 -9.63
N ILE A 312 -19.04 0.94 -10.62
CA ILE A 312 -18.28 1.29 -11.81
C ILE A 312 -18.15 2.80 -11.88
N ILE A 313 -16.93 3.28 -12.10
CA ILE A 313 -16.66 4.68 -12.42
C ILE A 313 -16.26 4.79 -13.89
N ASN A 314 -16.84 5.77 -14.58
CA ASN A 314 -16.39 6.15 -15.92
C ASN A 314 -15.26 7.16 -15.77
N HIS A 315 -14.03 6.69 -15.80
CA HIS A 315 -12.85 7.54 -15.80
C HIS A 315 -12.59 8.12 -17.19
N PHE A 316 -11.69 9.10 -17.28
CA PHE A 316 -11.28 9.70 -18.55
C PHE A 316 -10.72 8.67 -19.55
N ALA A 317 -10.08 7.61 -19.05
CA ALA A 317 -9.46 6.56 -19.86
C ALA A 317 -10.45 5.45 -20.23
N GLU A 318 -11.14 4.88 -19.23
CA GLU A 318 -12.09 3.79 -19.41
C GLU A 318 -13.05 3.63 -18.22
N LYS A 319 -13.96 2.65 -18.32
CA LYS A 319 -14.86 2.29 -17.22
C LYS A 319 -14.20 1.23 -16.35
N VAL A 320 -14.07 1.50 -15.05
CA VAL A 320 -13.41 0.58 -14.11
C VAL A 320 -14.41 0.11 -13.07
N GLU A 321 -14.48 -1.20 -12.88
CA GLU A 321 -15.28 -1.84 -11.83
C GLU A 321 -14.42 -2.05 -10.59
N TYR A 322 -14.90 -1.54 -9.45
CA TYR A 322 -14.34 -1.69 -8.11
C TYR A 322 -15.31 -2.46 -7.21
#